data_AF-A0A1G1NQF9-F1
#
_entry.id   AF-A0A1G1NQF9-F1
#
_cell.length_a   1.000
_cell.length_b   1.000
_cell.length_c   1.000
_cell.angle_alpha   90.00
_cell.angle_beta   90.00
_cell.angle_gamma   90.00
#
_symmetry.space_group_name_H-M   'P 1'
#
loop_
_entity.id
_entity.type
_entity.pdbx_description
1 polymer ?
#
loop_
_entity_poly.entity_id
_entity_poly.type
_entity_poly.pdbx_seq_one_letter_code
_entity_poly.pdbx_strand_id
1 'polypeptide(L)'
;MDWKIFLTAFGTIFLAELADKTEFAVFSLVAKTKSPWTVFWGAMLAFGLATLIAVLLGEVVAKFIPVKSLRFISAGVFILIGILTLLGKL
;
A
#
# COMPACT_ATOMS: atom_id res chain seq x y z
N MET A 1 12.33 8.15 -19.54
CA MET A 1 11.30 7.93 -18.51
C MET A 1 9.97 8.33 -19.11
N ASP A 2 9.03 7.40 -19.22
CA ASP A 2 7.67 7.72 -19.65
C ASP A 2 6.97 8.53 -18.55
N TRP A 3 7.01 9.85 -18.65
CA TRP A 3 6.43 10.78 -17.66
C TRP A 3 4.95 10.49 -17.38
N LYS A 4 4.22 9.97 -18.39
CA LYS A 4 2.85 9.49 -18.26
C LYS A 4 2.71 8.35 -17.24
N ILE A 5 3.58 7.34 -17.32
CA ILE A 5 3.52 6.18 -16.41
C ILE A 5 3.84 6.64 -14.99
N PHE A 6 4.85 7.50 -14.82
CA PHE A 6 5.20 8.06 -13.52
C PHE A 6 4.04 8.83 -12.87
N LEU A 7 3.44 9.78 -13.59
CA LEU A 7 2.33 10.58 -13.08
C LEU A 7 1.09 9.73 -12.79
N THR A 8 0.83 8.72 -13.61
CA THR A 8 -0.32 7.83 -13.42
C THR A 8 -0.12 6.96 -12.17
N ALA A 9 1.04 6.32 -12.04
CA ALA A 9 1.36 5.51 -10.86
C ALA A 9 1.38 6.34 -9.59
N PHE A 10 2.03 7.52 -9.62
CA PHE A 10 2.05 8.45 -8.49
C PHE A 10 0.63 8.89 -8.12
N GLY A 11 -0.17 9.34 -9.08
CA GLY A 11 -1.53 9.80 -8.82
C GLY A 11 -2.45 8.70 -8.28
N THR A 12 -2.36 7.48 -8.81
CA THR A 12 -3.15 6.34 -8.33
C THR A 12 -2.76 5.94 -6.91
N ILE A 13 -1.46 5.79 -6.61
CA ILE A 13 -1.01 5.40 -5.27
C ILE A 13 -1.31 6.53 -4.27
N PHE A 14 -1.03 7.78 -4.64
CA PHE A 14 -1.32 8.93 -3.79
C PHE A 14 -2.80 9.00 -3.41
N LEU A 15 -3.71 8.88 -4.39
CA LEU A 15 -5.15 8.88 -4.11
C LEU A 15 -5.60 7.64 -3.32
N ALA A 16 -4.98 6.47 -3.53
CA ALA A 16 -5.33 5.24 -2.81
C ALA A 16 -4.91 5.27 -1.33
N GLU A 17 -3.81 5.95 -1.01
CA GLU A 17 -3.25 6.03 0.33
C GLU A 17 -3.71 7.27 1.12
N LEU A 18 -4.33 8.25 0.45
CA LEU A 18 -4.88 9.44 1.10
C LEU A 18 -6.01 9.06 2.06
N ALA A 19 -5.88 9.50 3.32
CA ALA A 19 -6.83 9.26 4.41
C ALA A 19 -6.96 7.79 4.86
N ASP A 20 -5.89 6.99 4.71
CA ASP A 20 -5.82 5.66 5.31
C ASP A 20 -5.47 5.69 6.82
N LYS A 21 -5.78 4.61 7.53
CA LYS A 21 -5.48 4.38 8.95
C LYS A 21 -4.00 4.57 9.27
N THR A 22 -3.11 4.26 8.33
CA THR A 22 -1.67 4.46 8.47
C THR A 22 -1.31 5.93 8.65
N GLU A 23 -1.98 6.86 7.97
CA GLU A 23 -1.75 8.30 8.08
C GLU A 23 -2.17 8.83 9.47
N PHE A 24 -3.32 8.39 9.98
CA PHE A 24 -3.75 8.69 11.35
C PHE A 24 -2.79 8.15 12.42
N ALA A 25 -2.18 6.98 12.19
CA ALA A 25 -1.17 6.43 13.09
C ALA A 25 0.10 7.31 13.11
N VAL A 26 0.54 7.81 11.95
CA VAL A 26 1.66 8.75 11.84
C VAL A 26 1.35 10.05 12.59
N PHE A 27 0.15 10.63 12.42
CA PHE A 27 -0.24 11.84 13.15
C PHE A 27 -0.27 11.62 14.66
N SER A 28 -0.80 10.49 15.13
CA SER A 28 -0.78 10.11 16.55
C SER A 28 0.66 10.00 17.09
N LEU A 29 1.56 9.41 16.31
CA LEU A 29 2.97 9.28 16.67
C LEU A 29 3.67 10.65 16.73
N VAL A 30 3.40 11.55 15.77
CA VAL A 30 3.89 12.94 15.82
C VAL A 30 3.39 13.64 17.07
N ALA A 31 2.10 13.53 17.39
CA ALA A 31 1.51 14.15 18.57
C ALA A 31 2.16 13.67 19.89
N LYS A 32 2.48 12.37 19.97
CA LYS A 32 3.13 11.78 21.15
C LYS A 32 4.60 12.16 21.28
N THR A 33 5.34 12.13 20.17
CA THR A 33 6.81 12.28 20.18
C THR A 33 7.25 13.74 20.05
N LYS A 34 6.35 14.64 19.64
CA LYS A 34 6.60 16.07 19.36
C LYS A 34 7.78 16.33 18.40
N SER A 35 8.16 15.33 17.61
CA SER A 35 9.29 15.37 16.67
C SER A 35 8.79 15.06 15.25
N PRO A 36 8.20 16.06 14.55
CA PRO A 36 7.55 15.84 13.27
C PRO A 36 8.52 15.35 12.19
N TRP A 37 9.74 15.88 12.15
CA TRP A 37 10.74 15.53 11.14
C TRP A 37 11.26 14.10 11.27
N THR A 38 11.51 13.65 12.50
CA THR A 38 11.98 12.27 12.75
C THR A 38 10.92 11.25 12.35
N VAL A 39 9.66 11.51 12.71
CA VAL A 39 8.54 10.65 12.37
C VAL A 39 8.28 10.67 10.87
N PHE A 40 8.37 11.84 10.21
CA PHE A 40 8.23 11.97 8.76
C PHE A 40 9.23 11.09 8.00
N TRP A 41 10.53 11.21 8.33
CA TRP A 41 11.56 10.42 7.65
C TRP A 41 11.44 8.93 7.96
N GLY A 42 11.09 8.57 9.19
CA GLY A 42 10.83 7.17 9.55
C GLY A 42 9.66 6.58 8.78
N ALA A 43 8.54 7.30 8.69
CA ALA A 43 7.36 6.88 7.94
C ALA A 43 7.64 6.77 6.43
N MET A 44 8.34 7.76 5.86
CA MET A 44 8.73 7.74 4.45
C MET A 44 9.67 6.57 4.11
N LEU A 45 10.66 6.29 4.96
CA LEU A 45 11.55 5.14 4.78
C LEU A 45 10.80 3.82 4.89
N ALA A 46 9.92 3.69 5.90
CA ALA A 46 9.10 2.49 6.07
C ALA A 46 8.19 2.26 4.86
N PHE A 47 7.51 3.31 4.39
CA PHE A 47 6.66 3.24 3.20
C PHE A 47 7.47 2.88 1.95
N GLY A 48 8.57 3.58 1.70
CA GLY A 48 9.43 3.30 0.55
C GLY A 48 9.98 1.87 0.53
N LEU A 49 10.41 1.34 1.68
CA LEU A 49 10.87 -0.04 1.81
C LEU A 49 9.73 -1.04 1.57
N ALA A 50 8.55 -0.80 2.16
CA ALA A 50 7.39 -1.66 1.97
C ALA A 50 6.98 -1.71 0.49
N THR A 51 6.90 -0.55 -0.18
CA THR A 51 6.60 -0.47 -1.62
C THR A 51 7.67 -1.16 -2.46
N LEU A 52 8.96 -0.97 -2.14
CA LEU A 52 10.05 -1.62 -2.86
C LEU A 52 9.94 -3.14 -2.79
N ILE A 53 9.70 -3.68 -1.59
CA ILE A 53 9.51 -5.12 -1.39
C ILE A 53 8.28 -5.60 -2.16
N ALA A 54 7.15 -4.88 -2.08
CA ALA A 54 5.92 -5.23 -2.78
C ALA A 54 6.10 -5.28 -4.30
N VAL A 55 6.80 -4.31 -4.88
CA VAL A 55 7.07 -4.25 -6.33
C VAL A 55 8.02 -5.38 -6.75
N LEU A 56 9.11 -5.63 -6.02
CA LEU A 56 10.05 -6.70 -6.34
C LEU A 56 9.39 -8.08 -6.28
N LEU A 57 8.64 -8.36 -5.22
CA LEU A 57 7.91 -9.62 -5.10
C LEU A 57 6.80 -9.72 -6.15
N GLY A 58 6.08 -8.64 -6.40
CA GLY A 58 5.04 -8.57 -7.43
C GLY A 58 5.58 -8.87 -8.82
N GLU A 59 6.76 -8.34 -9.17
CA GLU A 59 7.43 -8.63 -10.44
C GLU A 59 7.82 -10.10 -10.56
N VAL A 60 8.39 -10.68 -9.50
CA VAL A 60 8.75 -12.11 -9.47
C VAL A 60 7.50 -12.97 -9.67
N VAL A 61 6.43 -12.70 -8.93
CA VAL A 61 5.16 -13.45 -9.05
C VAL A 61 4.57 -13.32 -10.45
N ALA A 62 4.61 -12.13 -11.06
CA ALA A 62 4.10 -11.89 -12.40
C ALA A 62 4.85 -12.64 -13.51
N LYS A 63 6.10 -13.06 -13.26
CA LYS A 63 6.87 -13.91 -14.20
C LYS A 63 6.39 -15.37 -14.22
N PHE A 64 5.88 -15.87 -13.09
CA PHE A 64 5.45 -17.27 -12.96
C PHE A 64 3.93 -17.46 -13.11
N ILE A 65 3.12 -16.43 -12.81
CA ILE A 65 1.67 -16.52 -12.80
C ILE A 65 1.06 -15.60 -13.87
N PRO A 66 0.18 -16.11 -14.75
CA PRO A 66 -0.52 -15.28 -15.72
C PRO A 66 -1.32 -14.16 -15.03
N VAL A 67 -1.23 -12.94 -15.58
CA VAL A 67 -1.91 -11.75 -15.03
C VAL A 67 -3.42 -11.96 -14.85
N LYS A 68 -4.07 -12.73 -15.74
CA LYS A 68 -5.49 -13.09 -15.61
C LYS A 68 -5.76 -13.88 -14.32
N SER A 69 -4.95 -14.91 -14.03
CA SER A 69 -5.10 -15.72 -12.82
C SER A 69 -4.83 -14.88 -11.57
N LEU A 70 -3.80 -14.04 -11.60
CA LEU A 70 -3.47 -13.14 -10.49
C LEU A 70 -4.64 -12.21 -10.16
N ARG A 71 -5.32 -11.67 -11.17
CA ARG A 71 -6.51 -10.82 -11.01
C ARG A 71 -7.67 -11.56 -10.35
N PHE A 72 -7.99 -12.78 -10.80
CA PHE A 72 -9.08 -13.57 -10.20
C PHE A 72 -8.78 -13.98 -8.76
N ILE A 73 -7.54 -14.40 -8.48
CA ILE A 73 -7.10 -14.75 -7.12
C ILE A 73 -7.21 -13.53 -6.21
N SER A 74 -6.67 -12.38 -6.65
CA SER A 74 -6.73 -11.14 -5.87
C SER A 74 -8.18 -10.73 -5.58
N ALA A 75 -9.05 -10.73 -6.60
CA ALA A 75 -10.47 -10.42 -6.41
C ALA A 75 -11.15 -11.38 -5.41
N GLY A 76 -10.87 -12.68 -5.52
CA GLY A 76 -11.37 -13.69 -4.58
C GLY A 76 -10.92 -13.40 -3.14
N VAL A 77 -9.63 -13.13 -2.93
CA VAL A 77 -9.07 -12.79 -1.60
C VAL A 77 -9.70 -11.52 -1.05
N PHE A 78 -9.84 -10.46 -1.85
CA PHE A 78 -10.48 -9.21 -1.42
C PHE A 78 -11.94 -9.40 -1.02
N ILE A 79 -12.71 -10.19 -1.77
CA ILE A 79 -14.11 -10.53 -1.42
C ILE A 79 -14.14 -11.32 -0.11
N LEU A 80 -13.24 -12.30 0.05
CA LEU A 80 -13.18 -13.15 1.24
C LEU A 80 -12.85 -12.31 2.48
N ILE A 81 -11.85 -11.43 2.40
CA ILE A 81 -11.51 -10.48 3.46
C ILE A 81 -12.71 -9.57 3.74
N GLY A 82 -13.35 -8.99 2.72
CA GLY A 82 -14.52 -8.14 2.89
C GLY A 82 -15.67 -8.82 3.62
N ILE A 83 -15.96 -10.09 3.29
CA ILE A 83 -16.98 -10.90 3.99
C ILE A 83 -16.57 -11.17 5.43
N LEU A 84 -15.31 -11.51 5.70
CA LEU A 84 -14.82 -11.76 7.06
C LEU A 84 -14.92 -10.51 7.94
N THR A 85 -14.56 -9.35 7.39
CA THR A 85 -14.71 -8.05 8.06
C THR A 85 -16.19 -7.72 8.32
N LEU A 86 -17.09 -7.97 7.35
CA LEU A 86 -18.53 -7.77 7.55
C LEU A 86 -19.12 -8.68 8.63
N LEU A 87 -18.60 -9.89 8.78
CA LEU A 87 -18.99 -10.84 9.82
C LEU A 87 -18.32 -10.55 11.18
N GLY A 88 -17.45 -9.55 11.27
CA GLY A 88 -16.71 -9.19 12.49
C GLY A 88 -15.72 -10.27 12.97
N LYS A 89 -15.32 -11.18 12.07
CA LYS A 89 -14.26 -12.17 12.34
C LYS A 89 -12.86 -11.58 12.10
N LEU A 90 -12.80 -10.42 11.45
CA LEU A 90 -11.64 -9.57 11.22
C LEU A 90 -12.03 -8.14 11.56
#